data_AF-A0A849ZE98-F1
#
_entry.id   AF-A0A849ZE98-F1
#
_cell.length_a   1.000
_cell.length_b   1.000
_cell.length_c   1.000
_cell.angle_alpha   90.00
_cell.angle_beta   90.00
_cell.angle_gamma   90.00
#
_symmetry.space_group_name_H-M   'P 1'
#
loop_
_entity.id
_entity.type
_entity.pdbx_description
1 polymer ?
#
loop_
_entity_poly.entity_id
_entity_poly.type
_entity_poly.pdbx_seq_one_letter_code
_entity_poly.pdbx_strand_id
1 'polypeptide(L)'
;RAKLAGSRAAFFSYGSGASARVFSGVFVDPEKAYVPHVIDALEGGARVSLDLATYERLHAGPSQEGLASLAQPAKSVISPQDEFALTRVGTESGPKRTDLGYRYYDWVATQPRDRGSRGTTSSL
;
A
#
# COMPACT_ATOMS: atom_id res chain seq x y z
N ARG A 1 7.24 -24.73 -23.13
CA ARG A 1 6.77 -23.46 -23.72
C ARG A 1 5.67 -22.90 -22.83
N ALA A 2 5.75 -21.63 -22.43
CA ALA A 2 4.69 -21.03 -21.60
C ALA A 2 3.33 -21.05 -22.32
N LYS A 3 2.23 -21.29 -21.57
CA LYS A 3 0.88 -21.56 -22.13
C LYS A 3 0.35 -20.46 -23.06
N LEU A 4 0.75 -19.21 -22.85
CA LEU A 4 0.28 -18.05 -23.64
C LEU A 4 1.29 -17.61 -24.70
N ALA A 5 2.48 -18.21 -24.78
CA ALA A 5 3.53 -17.76 -25.70
C ALA A 5 3.08 -17.88 -27.17
N GLY A 6 3.16 -16.77 -27.92
CA GLY A 6 2.68 -16.63 -29.29
C GLY A 6 1.20 -16.24 -29.39
N SER A 7 0.44 -16.24 -28.29
CA SER A 7 -0.94 -15.78 -28.27
C SER A 7 -1.00 -14.25 -28.22
N ARG A 8 -1.99 -13.66 -28.90
CA ARG A 8 -2.30 -12.23 -28.84
C ARG A 8 -3.36 -11.96 -27.77
N ALA A 9 -3.09 -11.01 -26.89
CA ALA A 9 -4.10 -10.44 -25.99
C ALA A 9 -4.50 -9.04 -26.47
N ALA A 10 -5.78 -8.75 -26.37
CA ALA A 10 -6.33 -7.41 -26.54
C ALA A 10 -6.55 -6.78 -25.15
N PHE A 11 -6.22 -5.50 -25.03
CA PHE A 11 -6.35 -4.72 -23.81
C PHE A 11 -7.28 -3.55 -24.08
N PHE A 12 -8.27 -3.40 -23.20
CA PHE A 12 -9.27 -2.35 -23.27
C PHE A 12 -9.13 -1.50 -22.01
N SER A 13 -8.69 -0.26 -22.19
CA SER A 13 -8.55 0.71 -21.11
C SER A 13 -9.65 1.75 -21.23
N TYR A 14 -10.31 2.03 -20.10
CA TYR A 14 -11.36 3.03 -19.96
C TYR A 14 -11.07 3.93 -18.78
N GLY A 15 -11.20 5.23 -18.97
CA GLY A 15 -11.21 6.24 -17.91
C GLY A 15 -12.40 7.18 -18.09
N SER A 16 -13.20 7.34 -17.02
CA SER A 16 -14.33 8.27 -17.02
C SER A 16 -13.89 9.69 -17.41
N GLY A 17 -14.72 10.39 -18.19
CA GLY A 17 -14.34 11.62 -18.91
C GLY A 17 -14.53 11.41 -20.41
N ALA A 18 -13.46 11.46 -21.21
CA ALA A 18 -13.52 11.13 -22.64
C ALA A 18 -12.24 10.46 -23.16
N SER A 19 -11.76 9.41 -22.49
CA SER A 19 -10.61 8.65 -22.99
C SER A 19 -10.81 7.14 -22.87
N ALA A 20 -10.60 6.46 -23.99
CA ALA A 20 -10.51 5.01 -24.05
C ALA A 20 -9.39 4.63 -25.02
N ARG A 21 -8.69 3.53 -24.73
CA ARG A 21 -7.62 3.02 -25.59
C ARG A 21 -7.75 1.51 -25.74
N VAL A 22 -7.68 1.06 -26.98
CA VAL A 22 -7.58 -0.36 -27.33
C VAL A 22 -6.22 -0.61 -27.94
N PHE A 23 -5.52 -1.62 -27.44
CA PHE A 23 -4.24 -2.05 -27.98
C PHE A 23 -4.11 -3.56 -27.84
N SER A 24 -3.12 -4.15 -28.51
CA SER A 24 -2.87 -5.58 -28.40
C SER A 24 -1.37 -5.88 -28.36
N GLY A 25 -1.02 -6.97 -27.70
CA GLY A 25 0.34 -7.48 -27.61
C GLY A 25 0.37 -8.98 -27.83
N VAL A 26 1.51 -9.49 -28.29
CA VAL A 26 1.76 -10.94 -28.39
C VAL A 26 2.68 -11.33 -27.24
N PHE A 27 2.30 -12.35 -26.48
CA PHE A 27 3.15 -12.84 -25.40
C PHE A 27 4.36 -13.57 -25.97
N VAL A 28 5.54 -13.25 -25.45
CA VAL A 28 6.77 -14.01 -25.68
C VAL A 28 6.87 -15.14 -24.65
N ASP A 29 7.64 -16.19 -24.95
CA ASP A 29 7.99 -17.15 -23.91
C ASP A 29 8.97 -16.46 -22.94
N PRO A 30 8.64 -16.31 -21.64
CA PRO A 30 9.49 -15.57 -20.72
C PRO A 30 10.78 -16.30 -20.35
N GLU A 31 11.05 -17.52 -20.84
CA GLU A 31 12.25 -18.30 -20.47
C GLU A 31 12.52 -18.37 -18.96
N LYS A 32 11.45 -18.54 -18.15
CA LYS A 32 11.48 -18.51 -16.67
C LYS A 32 11.76 -17.14 -16.02
N ALA A 33 11.72 -16.03 -16.76
CA ALA A 33 11.92 -14.67 -16.23
C ALA A 33 10.81 -14.19 -15.26
N TYR A 34 9.68 -14.90 -15.18
CA TYR A 34 8.57 -14.55 -14.30
C TYR A 34 8.24 -15.67 -13.33
N VAL A 35 8.29 -15.36 -12.04
CA VAL A 35 7.78 -16.19 -10.95
C VAL A 35 6.45 -15.59 -10.48
N PRO A 36 5.32 -16.30 -10.59
CA PRO A 36 4.03 -15.82 -10.10
C PRO A 36 4.11 -15.56 -8.59
N HIS A 37 3.84 -14.32 -8.18
CA HIS A 37 3.87 -13.89 -6.77
C HIS A 37 2.58 -13.15 -6.37
N VAL A 38 1.69 -12.88 -7.34
CA VAL A 38 0.48 -12.09 -7.12
C VAL A 38 -0.51 -12.84 -6.23
N ILE A 39 -0.67 -14.16 -6.41
CA ILE A 39 -1.56 -14.95 -5.56
C ILE A 39 -1.06 -14.96 -4.12
N ASP A 40 0.25 -15.11 -3.91
CA ASP A 40 0.82 -15.05 -2.56
C ASP A 40 0.63 -13.68 -1.92
N ALA A 41 0.81 -12.58 -2.66
CA ALA A 41 0.53 -11.24 -2.15
C ALA A 41 -0.95 -11.03 -1.81
N LEU A 42 -1.86 -11.72 -2.51
CA LEU A 42 -3.29 -11.65 -2.28
C LEU A 42 -3.72 -12.56 -1.12
N GLU A 43 -3.45 -13.86 -1.19
CA GLU A 43 -4.01 -14.88 -0.30
C GLU A 43 -3.09 -15.18 0.90
N GLY A 44 -1.77 -15.12 0.69
CA GLY A 44 -0.76 -15.30 1.73
C GLY A 44 -0.21 -14.00 2.33
N GLY A 45 -0.60 -12.85 1.76
CA GLY A 45 -0.16 -11.53 2.19
C GLY A 45 -0.82 -11.08 3.49
N ALA A 46 -0.31 -10.02 4.11
CA ALA A 46 -0.79 -9.48 5.38
C ALA A 46 -2.18 -8.78 5.30
N ARG A 47 -2.99 -9.09 4.28
CA ARG A 47 -4.31 -8.49 4.10
C ARG A 47 -5.27 -9.01 5.17
N VAL A 48 -6.07 -8.11 5.74
CA VAL A 48 -7.10 -8.46 6.72
C VAL A 48 -8.46 -8.07 6.19
N SER A 49 -9.45 -8.91 6.44
CA SER A 49 -10.84 -8.55 6.20
C SER A 49 -11.25 -7.44 7.17
N LEU A 50 -12.03 -6.47 6.70
CA LEU A 50 -12.58 -5.41 7.52
C LEU A 50 -14.08 -5.62 7.69
N ASP A 51 -14.60 -5.37 8.88
CA ASP A 51 -16.03 -5.20 9.06
C ASP A 51 -16.51 -3.86 8.44
N LEU A 52 -17.82 -3.78 8.19
CA LEU A 52 -18.42 -2.64 7.49
C LEU A 52 -18.20 -1.33 8.26
N ALA A 53 -18.35 -1.33 9.58
CA ALA A 53 -18.20 -0.14 10.41
C ALA A 53 -16.75 0.40 10.37
N THR A 54 -15.77 -0.50 10.41
CA THR A 54 -14.34 -0.16 10.28
C THR A 54 -14.05 0.41 8.91
N TYR A 55 -14.59 -0.20 7.85
CA TYR A 55 -14.48 0.32 6.49
C TYR A 55 -15.07 1.73 6.37
N GLU A 56 -16.31 1.94 6.83
CA GLU A 56 -17.00 3.23 6.74
C GLU A 56 -16.26 4.33 7.50
N ARG A 57 -15.76 4.02 8.70
CA ARG A 57 -14.93 4.94 9.49
C ARG A 57 -13.67 5.35 8.74
N LEU A 58 -12.98 4.41 8.10
CA LEU A 58 -11.76 4.72 7.32
C LEU A 58 -12.11 5.51 6.06
N HIS A 59 -13.22 5.18 5.41
CA HIS A 59 -13.70 5.82 4.19
C HIS A 59 -14.12 7.27 4.42
N ALA A 60 -14.75 7.57 5.57
CA ALA A 60 -15.12 8.92 5.96
C ALA A 60 -13.90 9.85 6.17
N GLY A 61 -12.72 9.29 6.41
CA GLY A 61 -11.49 10.03 6.63
C GLY A 61 -11.40 10.67 8.03
N PRO A 62 -10.46 11.61 8.23
CA PRO A 62 -10.27 12.29 9.52
C PRO A 62 -11.54 13.04 9.95
N SER A 63 -12.02 12.78 11.16
CA SER A 63 -13.29 13.29 11.68
C SER A 63 -13.24 14.69 12.29
N GLN A 64 -12.06 15.34 12.32
CA GLN A 64 -11.92 16.69 12.85
C GLN A 64 -11.87 17.71 11.72
N GLU A 65 -12.74 18.70 11.78
CA GLU A 65 -12.72 19.83 10.87
C GLU A 65 -11.47 20.67 11.11
N GLY A 66 -10.72 20.96 10.04
CA GLY A 66 -9.54 21.84 10.06
C GLY A 66 -8.23 21.17 9.65
N LEU A 67 -7.28 21.98 9.20
CA LEU A 67 -5.99 21.52 8.67
C LEU A 67 -5.17 20.68 9.67
N ALA A 68 -5.36 20.86 10.97
CA ALA A 68 -4.70 20.09 12.02
C ALA A 68 -5.08 18.60 12.01
N SER A 69 -6.28 18.25 11.53
CA SER A 69 -6.71 16.84 11.42
C SER A 69 -6.02 16.09 10.28
N LEU A 70 -5.43 16.82 9.32
CA LEU A 70 -4.64 16.28 8.23
C LEU A 70 -3.18 16.07 8.64
N ALA A 71 -2.71 16.73 9.71
CA ALA A 71 -1.31 16.67 10.15
C ALA A 71 -0.87 15.23 10.46
N GLN A 72 -1.79 14.38 10.91
CA GLN A 72 -1.54 12.96 11.13
C GLN A 72 -2.53 12.14 10.30
N PRO A 73 -2.04 11.32 9.35
CA PRO A 73 -2.88 10.38 8.63
C PRO A 73 -3.66 9.48 9.58
N ALA A 74 -4.87 9.09 9.20
CA ALA A 74 -5.64 8.11 9.95
C ALA A 74 -4.80 6.84 10.16
N LYS A 75 -4.83 6.29 11.38
CA LYS A 75 -4.06 5.09 11.71
C LYS A 75 -4.54 3.91 10.85
N SER A 76 -3.61 3.33 10.09
CA SER A 76 -3.85 2.10 9.32
C SER A 76 -4.25 0.95 10.23
N VAL A 77 -5.15 0.09 9.75
CA VAL A 77 -5.57 -1.13 10.47
C VAL A 77 -4.42 -2.13 10.56
N ILE A 78 -3.63 -2.24 9.48
CA ILE A 78 -2.38 -2.99 9.44
C ILE A 78 -1.24 -1.97 9.50
N SER A 79 -0.25 -2.22 10.34
CA SER A 79 0.95 -1.39 10.36
C SER A 79 1.76 -1.66 9.08
N PRO A 80 2.21 -0.61 8.37
CA PRO A 80 3.03 -0.78 7.18
C PRO A 80 4.27 -1.63 7.45
N GLN A 81 4.63 -2.50 6.50
CA GLN A 81 5.74 -3.44 6.61
C GLN A 81 6.45 -3.53 5.26
N ASP A 82 7.70 -3.06 5.22
CA ASP A 82 8.54 -3.00 4.03
C ASP A 82 7.86 -2.30 2.85
N GLU A 83 7.26 -1.14 3.15
CA GLU A 83 6.57 -0.29 2.17
C GLU A 83 6.68 1.21 2.51
N PHE A 84 6.41 2.06 1.52
CA PHE A 84 6.28 3.50 1.74
C PHE A 84 4.92 3.83 2.33
N ALA A 85 4.92 4.54 3.46
CA ALA A 85 3.71 5.02 4.11
C ALA A 85 3.69 6.55 4.16
N LEU A 86 2.50 7.14 4.05
CA LEU A 86 2.30 8.56 4.34
C LEU A 86 2.47 8.76 5.85
N THR A 87 3.44 9.57 6.27
CA THR A 87 3.73 9.81 7.68
C THR A 87 3.18 11.15 8.17
N ARG A 88 3.10 12.15 7.29
CA ARG A 88 2.61 13.49 7.63
C ARG A 88 2.07 14.23 6.41
N VAL A 89 1.07 15.09 6.63
CA VAL A 89 0.71 16.16 5.69
C VAL A 89 1.17 17.49 6.28
N GLY A 90 1.78 18.34 5.47
CA GLY A 90 2.20 19.67 5.86
C GLY A 90 0.99 20.58 6.09
N THR A 91 1.05 21.36 7.16
CA THR A 91 -0.05 22.21 7.62
C THR A 91 0.39 23.65 7.85
N GLU A 92 1.67 23.96 7.59
CA GLU A 92 2.24 25.28 7.86
C GLU A 92 2.19 26.15 6.60
N SER A 93 1.70 27.37 6.77
CA SER A 93 1.76 28.41 5.74
C SER A 93 2.27 29.70 6.40
N GLY A 94 3.54 30.02 6.17
CA GLY A 94 4.16 31.22 6.74
C GLY A 94 5.53 31.54 6.15
N PRO A 95 6.10 32.72 6.48
CA PRO A 95 7.33 33.22 5.83
C PRO A 95 8.57 32.34 6.04
N LYS A 96 8.60 31.55 7.12
CA LYS A 96 9.71 30.65 7.46
C LYS A 96 9.54 29.24 6.88
N ARG A 97 8.31 28.85 6.56
CA ARG A 97 7.97 27.52 6.07
C ARG A 97 6.57 27.53 5.44
N THR A 98 6.51 27.09 4.19
CA THR A 98 5.28 26.92 3.43
C THR A 98 5.23 25.49 2.92
N ASP A 99 4.59 24.62 3.70
CA ASP A 99 4.41 23.20 3.36
C ASP A 99 2.95 22.75 3.36
N LEU A 100 2.01 23.69 3.41
CA LEU A 100 0.58 23.42 3.41
C LEU A 100 0.19 22.50 2.24
N GLY A 101 -0.31 21.31 2.58
CA GLY A 101 -0.74 20.28 1.62
C GLY A 101 0.38 19.35 1.11
N TYR A 102 1.63 19.56 1.50
CA TYR A 102 2.75 18.70 1.11
C TYR A 102 2.61 17.34 1.79
N ARG A 103 2.93 16.27 1.06
CA ARG A 103 2.85 14.89 1.58
C ARG A 103 4.24 14.36 1.85
N TYR A 104 4.45 13.87 3.06
CA TYR A 104 5.71 13.31 3.52
C TYR A 104 5.56 11.80 3.66
N TYR A 105 6.48 11.07 3.04
CA TYR A 105 6.48 9.61 2.99
C TYR A 105 7.79 9.08 3.55
N ASP A 106 7.71 7.99 4.30
CA ASP A 106 8.87 7.26 4.78
C ASP A 106 8.74 5.77 4.45
N TRP A 107 9.89 5.12 4.28
CA TRP A 107 9.96 3.67 4.21
C TRP A 107 9.82 3.08 5.61
N VAL A 108 8.81 2.23 5.82
CA VAL A 108 8.59 1.56 7.11
C VAL A 108 9.16 0.15 7.02
N ALA A 109 10.37 -0.05 7.55
CA ALA A 109 10.99 -1.36 7.60
C ALA A 109 10.34 -2.26 8.66
N THR A 110 10.18 -3.54 8.35
CA THR A 110 9.74 -4.53 9.34
C THR A 110 10.82 -4.67 10.43
N GLN A 111 10.47 -4.33 11.68
CA GLN A 111 11.35 -4.58 12.82
C GLN A 111 11.57 -6.10 12.95
N PRO A 112 12.82 -6.59 13.10
CA PRO A 112 13.07 -8.00 13.34
C PRO A 112 12.29 -8.42 14.58
N ARG A 113 11.48 -9.48 14.49
CA ARG A 113 10.84 -10.06 15.69
C ARG A 113 11.95 -10.45 16.65
N ASP A 114 12.00 -9.80 17.80
CA ASP A 114 12.90 -10.15 18.89
C ASP A 114 12.64 -11.63 19.23
N ARG A 115 13.62 -12.50 18.91
CA ARG A 115 13.56 -13.91 19.29
C ARG A 115 13.74 -13.92 20.79
N GLY A 116 12.63 -14.02 21.51
CA GLY A 116 12.52 -13.89 22.95
C GLY A 116 13.77 -14.32 23.72
N SER A 117 14.25 -13.40 24.55
CA SER A 117 15.09 -13.76 25.69
C SER A 117 14.34 -14.85 26.48
N ARG A 118 14.86 -16.08 26.42
CA ARG A 118 14.45 -17.12 27.34
C ARG A 118 14.87 -16.63 28.72
N GLY A 119 13.89 -16.22 29.52
CA GLY A 119 14.09 -15.95 30.94
C GLY A 119 14.71 -17.18 31.60
N THR A 120 15.95 -17.04 32.05
CA THR A 120 16.58 -17.96 32.98
C THR A 120 15.86 -17.77 34.31
N THR A 121 14.93 -18.66 34.64
CA THR A 121 14.45 -18.83 36.01
C THR A 121 15.61 -19.37 36.84
N SER A 122 16.29 -18.47 37.55
CA SER A 122 17.19 -18.82 38.64
C SER A 122 16.35 -19.07 39.88
N SER A 123 16.17 -20.34 40.23
CA SER A 123 15.69 -20.75 41.54
C SER A 123 16.82 -20.61 42.56
N LEU A 124 16.57 -19.81 43.61
CA LEU A 124 17.19 -19.95 44.92
C LEU A 124 16.09 -20.28 45.92
#